data_AF-A0AAE0EWI8-F1
#
_entry.id   AF-A0AAE0EWI8-F1
#
_cell.length_a   1.000
_cell.length_b   1.000
_cell.length_c   1.000
_cell.angle_alpha   90.00
_cell.angle_beta   90.00
_cell.angle_gamma   90.00
#
_symmetry.space_group_name_H-M   'P 1'
#
loop_
_entity.id
_entity.type
_entity.pdbx_description
1 polymer ?
#
loop_
_entity_poly.entity_id
_entity_poly.type
_entity_poly.pdbx_seq_one_letter_code
_entity_poly.pdbx_strand_id
1 'polypeptide(L)' 'MRVQVGHIEDIVVKSTCRGKNLGRMIIAELKKIASDAGCYKVILDCDEKNVEFYEKCGYERKAVQMATYF' A
#
# COMPACT_ATOMS: atom_id res chain seq x y z
N MET A 1 -5.20 -22.70 11.37
CA MET A 1 -4.77 -21.90 10.20
C MET A 1 -4.14 -20.62 10.69
N ARG A 2 -2.99 -20.23 10.16
CA ARG A 2 -2.31 -18.99 10.57
C ARG A 2 -2.85 -17.86 9.68
N VAL A 3 -3.48 -16.86 10.29
CA VAL A 3 -4.03 -15.71 9.59
C VAL A 3 -2.95 -14.62 9.55
N GLN A 4 -2.52 -14.19 8.36
CA GLN A 4 -1.44 -13.21 8.19
C GLN A 4 -1.95 -11.96 7.45
N VAL A 5 -1.40 -10.80 7.80
CA VAL A 5 -1.69 -9.50 7.16
C VAL A 5 -0.39 -8.96 6.58
N GLY A 6 -0.41 -8.56 5.31
CA GLY A 6 0.69 -7.82 4.72
C GLY A 6 0.57 -6.33 5.04
N HIS A 7 1.69 -5.71 5.40
CA HIS A 7 1.78 -4.26 5.62
C HIS A 7 2.71 -3.69 4.56
N ILE A 8 2.23 -2.71 3.80
CA ILE A 8 3.05 -1.98 2.83
C ILE A 8 3.47 -0.66 3.49
N GLU A 9 4.79 -0.45 3.56
CA GLU A 9 5.42 0.71 4.18
C GLU A 9 6.38 1.39 3.19
N ASP A 10 6.74 2.65 3.47
CA ASP A 10 7.83 3.39 2.83
C ASP A 10 7.81 3.46 1.29
N ILE A 11 6.61 3.56 0.71
CA ILE A 11 6.44 3.71 -0.74
C ILE A 11 6.89 5.10 -1.19
N VAL A 12 7.96 5.13 -1.99
CA VAL A 12 8.48 6.36 -2.58
C VAL A 12 8.88 6.16 -4.04
N VAL A 13 8.51 7.13 -4.88
CA VAL A 13 9.01 7.26 -6.25
C VAL A 13 9.71 8.59 -6.38
N LYS A 14 10.97 8.56 -6.86
CA LYS A 14 11.77 9.76 -7.16
C LYS A 14 10.94 10.73 -8.02
N SER A 15 10.93 12.01 -7.67
CA SER A 15 10.09 13.04 -8.30
C SER A 15 10.18 13.05 -9.83
N THR A 16 11.40 12.95 -10.37
CA THR A 16 11.70 12.91 -11.81
C THR A 16 11.20 11.66 -12.54
N CYS A 17 10.74 10.66 -11.79
CA CYS A 17 10.27 9.38 -12.30
C CYS A 17 8.76 9.17 -12.06
N ARG A 18 8.07 10.12 -11.42
CA ARG A 18 6.62 10.08 -11.22
C ARG A 18 5.86 10.21 -12.55
N GLY A 19 4.60 9.78 -12.57
CA GLY A 19 3.78 9.76 -13.78
C GLY A 19 4.09 8.61 -14.77
N LYS A 20 5.12 7.79 -14.49
CA LYS A 20 5.54 6.66 -15.32
C LYS A 20 5.02 5.30 -14.83
N ASN A 21 3.92 5.28 -14.08
CA ASN A 21 3.31 4.08 -13.48
C ASN A 21 4.18 3.26 -12.50
N LEU A 22 5.40 3.69 -12.17
CA LEU A 22 6.31 2.97 -11.27
C LEU A 22 5.69 2.65 -9.90
N GLY A 23 5.01 3.63 -9.28
CA GLY A 23 4.34 3.40 -8.00
C GLY A 23 3.28 2.30 -8.09
N ARG A 24 2.49 2.29 -9.17
CA ARG A 24 1.46 1.26 -9.40
C ARG A 24 2.09 -0.12 -9.59
N MET A 25 3.23 -0.21 -10.27
CA MET A 25 3.98 -1.46 -10.44
C MET A 25 4.49 -2.00 -9.10
N ILE A 26 5.05 -1.12 -8.25
CA ILE A 26 5.51 -1.49 -6.90
C ILE A 26 4.34 -2.06 -6.08
N ILE A 27 3.21 -1.34 -6.04
CA ILE A 27 2.03 -1.78 -5.27
C ILE A 27 1.48 -3.11 -5.78
N ALA A 28 1.42 -3.31 -7.10
CA ALA A 28 0.96 -4.56 -7.70
C ALA A 28 1.83 -5.75 -7.29
N GLU A 29 3.16 -5.59 -7.30
CA GLU A 29 4.09 -6.66 -6.93
C GLU A 29 4.04 -6.97 -5.43
N LEU A 30 4.00 -5.95 -4.56
CA LEU A 30 3.87 -6.16 -3.11
C LEU A 30 2.56 -6.86 -2.74
N LYS A 31 1.45 -6.51 -3.40
CA LYS A 31 0.16 -7.18 -3.25
C LYS A 31 0.25 -8.66 -3.67
N LYS A 32 0.95 -8.95 -4.78
CA LYS A 32 1.19 -10.31 -5.25
C LYS A 32 2.02 -11.10 -4.23
N ILE A 33 3.14 -10.55 -3.75
CA ILE A 33 3.99 -11.18 -2.74
C ILE A 33 3.19 -11.54 -1.48
N ALA A 34 2.37 -10.62 -0.98
CA ALA A 34 1.55 -10.88 0.20
C ALA A 34 0.51 -11.98 -0.04
N SER A 35 -0.14 -11.99 -1.21
CA SER A 35 -1.07 -13.05 -1.61
C SER A 35 -0.38 -14.41 -1.70
N ASP A 36 0.78 -14.49 -2.34
CA ASP A 36 1.57 -15.71 -2.50
C ASP A 36 2.09 -16.23 -1.14
N ALA A 37 2.35 -15.34 -0.18
CA ALA A 37 2.68 -15.67 1.20
C ALA A 37 1.47 -16.14 2.04
N GLY A 38 0.25 -16.13 1.48
CA GLY A 38 -0.97 -16.54 2.18
C GLY A 38 -1.56 -15.48 3.12
N CYS A 39 -1.22 -14.19 2.93
CA CYS A 39 -1.88 -13.11 3.66
C CYS A 39 -3.34 -12.99 3.21
N TYR A 40 -4.27 -12.87 4.16
CA TYR A 40 -5.69 -12.73 3.81
C TYR A 40 -6.05 -11.30 3.36
N LYS A 41 -5.20 -10.32 3.71
CA LYS A 41 -5.31 -8.92 3.26
C LYS A 41 -3.95 -8.23 3.28
N VAL A 42 -3.88 -7.11 2.57
CA VAL A 42 -2.79 -6.12 2.67
C VAL A 42 -3.37 -4.79 3.10
N ILE A 43 -2.68 -4.08 3.99
CA ILE A 43 -3.03 -2.74 4.42
C ILE A 43 -1.84 -1.80 4.29
N LEU A 44 -2.15 -0.50 4.25
CA LEU A 44 -1.20 0.60 4.25
C LEU A 44 -1.92 1.82 4.79
N ASP A 45 -1.15 2.75 5.34
CA ASP A 45 -1.63 4.08 5.68
C ASP A 45 -1.09 5.11 4.69
N CYS A 46 -1.85 6.17 4.42
CA CYS A 46 -1.41 7.21 3.50
C CYS A 46 -2.04 8.58 3.78
N ASP A 47 -1.35 9.64 3.37
CA ASP A 47 -1.91 10.99 3.33
C ASP A 47 -3.14 11.06 2.43
N GLU A 48 -4.11 11.90 2.79
CA GLU A 48 -5.36 12.14 2.05
C GLU A 48 -5.13 12.40 0.54
N LYS A 49 -4.09 13.17 0.19
CA LYS A 49 -3.72 13.49 -1.21
C LYS A 49 -3.35 12.27 -2.07
N ASN A 50 -3.00 11.15 -1.44
CA ASN A 50 -2.58 9.91 -2.11
C ASN A 50 -3.71 8.88 -2.18
N VAL A 51 -4.87 9.12 -1.58
CA VAL A 51 -5.93 8.12 -1.51
C VAL A 51 -6.42 7.71 -2.90
N GLU A 52 -6.65 8.67 -3.81
CA GLU A 52 -7.07 8.37 -5.18
C GLU A 52 -6.07 7.47 -5.92
N PHE A 53 -4.76 7.60 -5.62
CA PHE A 53 -3.74 6.72 -6.18
C PHE A 53 -3.89 5.27 -5.69
N TYR A 54 -4.14 5.07 -4.39
CA TYR A 54 -4.34 3.74 -3.82
C TYR A 54 -5.69 3.12 -4.21
N GLU A 55 -6.75 3.92 -4.35
CA GLU A 55 -8.03 3.47 -4.92
C GLU A 55 -7.85 2.97 -6.36
N LYS A 56 -7.06 3.66 -7.19
CA LYS A 56 -6.67 3.18 -8.53
C LYS A 56 -5.83 1.90 -8.51
N CYS A 57 -5.22 1.56 -7.37
CA CYS A 57 -4.52 0.29 -7.14
C CYS A 57 -5.45 -0.80 -6.56
N GLY A 58 -6.73 -0.52 -6.36
CA GLY A 58 -7.74 -1.45 -5.85
C GLY A 58 -7.76 -1.56 -4.32
N TYR A 59 -7.33 -0.51 -3.61
CA TYR A 59 -7.50 -0.37 -2.17
C TYR A 59 -8.76 0.42 -1.84
N GLU A 60 -9.26 0.27 -0.62
CA GLU A 60 -10.45 0.96 -0.12
C GLU A 60 -10.12 1.60 1.23
N ARG A 61 -10.74 2.74 1.56
CA ARG A 61 -10.67 3.32 2.91
C ARG A 61 -11.33 2.37 3.91
N LYS A 62 -10.64 2.04 5.00
CA LYS A 62 -11.15 1.11 6.03
C LYS A 62 -11.16 1.70 7.44
N ALA A 63 -10.09 2.38 7.85
CA ALA A 63 -9.93 2.85 9.22
C ALA A 63 -9.07 4.12 9.26
N VAL A 64 -8.97 4.71 10.45
CA VAL A 64 -8.09 5.84 10.75
C VAL A 64 -6.74 5.34 11.29
N GLN A 65 -5.66 5.92 10.79
CA GLN A 65 -4.32 5.76 11.36
C GLN A 65 -4.19 6.60 12.63
N MET A 66 -3.61 6.04 13.68
CA MET A 66 -3.29 6.75 14.93
C MET A 66 -1.77 6.68 15.19
N ALA A 67 -1.17 7.75 15.71
CA ALA A 67 0.27 7.80 15.99
C ALA A 67 0.58 8.57 17.29
N THR A 68 1.67 8.20 17.95
CA THR A 68 2.30 8.96 19.04
C THR A 68 3.78 9.08 18.72
N TYR A 69 4.33 10.29 18.81
CA TYR A 69 5.74 10.58 18.54
C TYR A 69 6.44 10.85 19.88
N PHE A 70 7.66 10.33 20.03
CA PHE A 70 8.50 10.49 21.21
C PHE A 70 9.70 11.39 20.91
#